data_AF-A0A2Z6E7T8-F1
#
_entry.id   AF-A0A2Z6E7T8-F1
#
_cell.length_a   1.000
_cell.length_b   1.000
_cell.length_c   1.000
_cell.angle_alpha   90.00
_cell.angle_beta   90.00
_cell.angle_gamma   90.00
#
_symmetry.space_group_name_H-M   'P 1'
#
loop_
_entity.id
_entity.type
_entity.pdbx_description
1 polymer ?
#
loop_
_entity_poly.entity_id
_entity_poly.type
_entity_poly.pdbx_seq_one_letter_code
_entity_poly.pdbx_strand_id
1 'polypeptide(L)'
;MANPDQAPLWRRLLIKGGKHFLRWNGRFQARHSRIPTTPVIDNHYFDWVPRLEGAWREIRAELDHLLEHPEELPAFHQISPDQKRISKGDNWKTFGFYVYGKRVDHNCALCPRTAAVLDTLPGMRSAMFSILKPHYHIAPHKGPTRAVIRAHLGLKVPADWRNVWIRVDDQILHWHEGKVILFDDSYEHEVRNDTDELRAVLFIDIDRPMDRIGTLFNRALLRVIQMSPYVRQPLRNLAQWHREHRL
;
A
#
# COMPACT_ATOMS: atom_id res chain seq x y z
N MET A 1 26.37 -5.05 -8.20
CA MET A 1 25.61 -3.84 -8.58
C MET A 1 26.57 -2.90 -9.28
N ALA A 2 26.27 -2.47 -10.51
CA ALA A 2 27.17 -1.60 -11.28
C ALA A 2 27.29 -0.21 -10.63
N ASN A 3 28.51 0.30 -10.48
CA ASN A 3 28.78 1.62 -9.92
C ASN A 3 28.09 2.70 -10.78
N PRO A 4 27.19 3.53 -10.22
CA PRO A 4 26.49 4.57 -10.98
C PRO A 4 27.44 5.58 -11.65
N ASP A 5 28.69 5.67 -11.20
CA ASP A 5 29.75 6.49 -11.79
C ASP A 5 30.43 5.87 -13.03
N GLN A 6 29.91 4.76 -13.56
CA GLN A 6 30.35 4.18 -14.84
C GLN A 6 29.26 4.19 -15.93
N ALA A 7 28.07 4.75 -15.66
CA ALA A 7 27.02 4.84 -16.68
C ALA A 7 27.34 5.89 -17.77
N PRO A 8 26.91 5.72 -19.04
CA PRO A 8 27.09 6.73 -20.08
C PRO A 8 26.38 8.05 -19.73
N LEU A 9 26.92 9.19 -20.21
CA LEU A 9 26.52 10.54 -19.80
C LEU A 9 25.00 10.79 -19.91
N TRP A 10 24.37 10.34 -21.00
CA TRP A 10 22.92 10.45 -21.21
C TRP A 10 22.11 9.74 -20.12
N ARG A 11 22.59 8.58 -19.64
CA ARG A 11 21.94 7.81 -18.56
C ARG A 11 22.12 8.50 -17.21
N ARG A 12 23.28 9.12 -16.93
CA ARG A 12 23.48 9.95 -15.73
C ARG A 12 22.61 11.20 -15.75
N LEU A 13 22.48 11.86 -16.90
CA LEU A 13 21.63 13.04 -17.08
C LEU A 13 20.14 12.67 -16.89
N LEU A 14 19.68 11.53 -17.40
CA LEU A 14 18.35 11.00 -17.14
C LEU A 14 18.13 10.69 -15.65
N ILE A 15 19.09 10.05 -14.97
CA ILE A 15 18.99 9.76 -13.53
C ILE A 15 18.96 11.05 -12.70
N LYS A 16 19.82 12.03 -13.03
CA LYS A 16 19.88 13.32 -12.35
C LYS A 16 18.61 14.14 -12.59
N GLY A 17 18.12 14.15 -13.82
CA GLY A 17 16.83 14.74 -14.21
C GLY A 17 15.66 14.09 -13.49
N GLY A 18 15.63 12.76 -13.40
CA GLY A 18 14.64 12.00 -12.65
C GLY A 18 14.66 12.32 -11.15
N LYS A 19 15.83 12.36 -10.52
CA LYS A 19 15.97 12.77 -9.11
C LYS A 19 15.50 14.20 -8.88
N HIS A 20 15.82 15.12 -9.79
CA HIS A 20 15.37 16.50 -9.72
C HIS A 20 13.85 16.60 -9.86
N PHE A 21 13.27 15.88 -10.82
CA PHE A 21 11.83 15.78 -11.01
C PHE A 21 11.13 15.22 -9.77
N LEU A 22 11.63 14.13 -9.17
CA LEU A 22 11.04 13.55 -7.96
C LEU A 22 11.05 14.54 -6.78
N ARG A 23 12.15 15.27 -6.58
CA ARG A 23 12.26 16.31 -5.54
C ARG A 23 11.30 17.47 -5.81
N TRP A 24 11.23 17.94 -7.06
CA TRP A 24 10.29 18.99 -7.45
C TRP A 24 8.84 18.55 -7.27
N ASN A 25 8.51 17.34 -7.74
CA ASN A 25 7.19 16.72 -7.63
C ASN A 25 6.75 16.64 -6.16
N GLY A 26 7.63 16.17 -5.27
CA GLY A 26 7.34 16.11 -3.83
C GLY A 26 7.04 17.50 -3.23
N ARG A 27 7.83 18.52 -3.58
CA ARG A 27 7.58 19.91 -3.12
C ARG A 27 6.29 20.48 -3.70
N PHE A 28 6.01 20.23 -4.98
CA PHE A 28 4.78 20.65 -5.62
C PHE A 28 3.57 20.03 -4.92
N GLN A 29 3.59 18.71 -4.70
CA GLN A 29 2.53 17.99 -4.00
C GLN A 29 2.37 18.47 -2.56
N ALA A 30 3.47 18.77 -1.85
CA ALA A 30 3.39 19.32 -0.51
C ALA A 30 2.71 20.70 -0.49
N ARG A 31 3.08 21.60 -1.41
CA ARG A 31 2.51 22.95 -1.52
C ARG A 31 1.00 22.95 -1.81
N HIS A 32 0.53 21.99 -2.60
CA HIS A 32 -0.87 21.93 -3.05
C HIS A 32 -1.75 21.00 -2.20
N SER A 33 -1.23 20.41 -1.12
CA SER A 33 -2.02 19.54 -0.24
C SER A 33 -2.97 20.37 0.63
N ARG A 34 -4.18 19.85 0.82
CA ARG A 34 -5.20 20.42 1.72
C ARG A 34 -5.19 19.83 3.14
N ILE A 35 -4.34 18.84 3.36
CA ILE A 35 -4.14 18.19 4.65
C ILE A 35 -2.66 18.31 5.01
N PRO A 36 -2.28 18.09 6.28
CA PRO A 36 -0.89 18.12 6.69
C PRO A 36 0.03 17.25 5.82
N THR A 37 1.25 17.72 5.68
CA THR A 37 2.35 17.00 5.04
C THR A 37 3.29 16.49 6.12
N THR A 38 2.73 15.77 7.09
CA THR A 38 3.43 15.13 8.21
C THR A 38 3.53 13.62 7.97
N PRO A 39 4.47 12.92 8.64
CA PRO A 39 4.60 11.47 8.51
C PRO A 39 3.30 10.72 8.86
N VAL A 40 2.65 11.14 9.94
CA VAL A 40 1.36 10.62 10.42
C VAL A 40 0.28 11.65 10.16
N ILE A 41 -0.88 11.19 9.68
CA ILE A 41 -2.02 12.02 9.34
C ILE A 41 -3.17 11.66 10.28
N ASP A 42 -3.81 12.67 10.85
CA ASP A 42 -4.95 12.46 11.74
C ASP A 42 -6.18 11.95 10.97
N ASN A 43 -6.93 11.05 11.59
CA ASN A 43 -8.10 10.42 11.00
C ASN A 43 -9.25 11.42 10.73
N HIS A 44 -9.32 12.56 11.44
CA HIS A 44 -10.39 13.55 11.25
C HIS A 44 -10.40 14.22 9.87
N TYR A 45 -9.31 14.11 9.10
CA TYR A 45 -9.27 14.62 7.73
C TYR A 45 -10.07 13.76 6.74
N PHE A 46 -10.59 12.62 7.19
CA PHE A 46 -11.21 11.61 6.34
C PHE A 46 -12.52 11.06 6.94
N ASP A 47 -13.64 11.62 6.49
CA ASP A 47 -15.00 11.28 6.98
C ASP A 47 -15.41 9.81 6.76
N TRP A 48 -14.68 9.07 5.92
CA TRP A 48 -14.93 7.65 5.67
C TRP A 48 -14.34 6.74 6.75
N VAL A 49 -13.43 7.23 7.61
CA VAL A 49 -12.76 6.40 8.63
C VAL A 49 -13.76 5.71 9.56
N PRO A 50 -14.75 6.39 10.16
CA PRO A 50 -15.71 5.74 11.06
C PRO A 50 -16.51 4.63 10.38
N ARG A 51 -16.82 4.77 9.09
CA ARG A 51 -17.53 3.74 8.31
C ARG A 51 -16.65 2.52 8.09
N LEU A 52 -15.39 2.73 7.72
CA LEU A 52 -14.43 1.66 7.52
C LEU A 52 -14.16 0.92 8.83
N GLU A 53 -13.93 1.66 9.92
CA GLU A 53 -13.81 1.08 11.26
C GLU A 53 -15.10 0.32 11.63
N GLY A 54 -16.29 0.87 11.40
CA GLY A 54 -17.56 0.19 11.72
C GLY A 54 -17.75 -1.17 11.04
N ALA A 55 -17.17 -1.36 9.84
CA ALA A 55 -17.27 -2.60 9.07
C ALA A 55 -16.14 -3.61 9.38
N TRP A 56 -15.22 -3.31 10.31
CA TRP A 56 -13.98 -4.06 10.47
C TRP A 56 -14.17 -5.57 10.73
N ARG A 57 -15.23 -5.95 11.45
CA ARG A 57 -15.51 -7.36 11.79
C ARG A 57 -15.94 -8.17 10.57
N GLU A 58 -16.74 -7.58 9.69
CA GLU A 58 -17.15 -8.23 8.43
C GLU A 58 -15.94 -8.43 7.53
N ILE A 59 -15.09 -7.40 7.43
CA ILE A 59 -13.83 -7.46 6.67
C ILE A 59 -12.89 -8.51 7.27
N ARG A 60 -12.78 -8.57 8.60
CA ARG A 60 -11.96 -9.56 9.30
C ARG A 60 -12.45 -10.98 9.08
N ALA A 61 -13.77 -11.22 9.07
CA ALA A 61 -14.32 -12.54 8.82
C ALA A 61 -13.96 -13.07 7.42
N GLU A 62 -14.02 -12.23 6.39
CA GLU A 62 -13.60 -12.61 5.03
C GLU A 62 -12.10 -12.89 4.95
N LEU A 63 -11.27 -12.10 5.67
CA LEU A 63 -9.85 -12.38 5.80
C LEU A 63 -9.59 -13.73 6.49
N ASP A 64 -10.29 -14.02 7.59
CA ASP A 64 -10.07 -15.27 8.33
C ASP A 64 -10.41 -16.49 7.45
N HIS A 65 -11.45 -16.42 6.61
CA HIS A 65 -11.77 -17.48 5.64
C HIS A 65 -10.63 -17.68 4.60
N LEU A 66 -10.08 -16.59 4.05
CA LEU A 66 -8.91 -16.70 3.15
C LEU A 66 -7.68 -17.29 3.84
N LEU A 67 -7.54 -17.08 5.16
CA LEU A 67 -6.43 -17.62 5.95
C LEU A 67 -6.57 -19.12 6.27
N GLU A 68 -7.71 -19.75 5.97
CA GLU A 68 -7.88 -21.21 6.03
C GLU A 68 -7.06 -21.91 4.92
N HIS A 69 -6.84 -21.21 3.80
CA HIS A 69 -6.08 -21.67 2.63
C HIS A 69 -4.95 -20.69 2.26
N PRO A 70 -3.98 -20.46 3.17
CA PRO A 70 -2.97 -19.42 2.99
C PRO A 70 -2.08 -19.65 1.76
N GLU A 71 -1.91 -20.89 1.29
CA GLU A 71 -1.18 -21.27 0.07
C GLU A 71 -1.75 -20.66 -1.22
N GLU A 72 -3.04 -20.33 -1.24
CA GLU A 72 -3.71 -19.71 -2.38
C GLU A 72 -3.45 -18.19 -2.46
N LEU A 73 -2.86 -17.62 -1.40
CA LEU A 73 -2.51 -16.21 -1.32
C LEU A 73 -1.08 -15.98 -1.84
N PRO A 74 -0.90 -15.17 -2.90
CA PRO A 74 0.41 -14.92 -3.46
C PRO A 74 1.27 -14.06 -2.53
N ALA A 75 2.58 -14.35 -2.50
CA ALA A 75 3.57 -13.48 -1.91
C ALA A 75 3.69 -12.18 -2.71
N PHE A 76 3.93 -11.06 -2.04
CA PHE A 76 3.82 -9.74 -2.67
C PHE A 76 4.78 -9.55 -3.86
N HIS A 77 6.00 -10.07 -3.77
CA HIS A 77 6.97 -10.00 -4.86
C HIS A 77 6.61 -10.85 -6.10
N GLN A 78 5.72 -11.85 -5.95
CA GLN A 78 5.17 -12.60 -7.09
C GLN A 78 4.20 -11.73 -7.88
N ILE A 79 3.45 -10.87 -7.19
CA ILE A 79 2.55 -9.91 -7.82
C ILE A 79 3.33 -8.67 -8.29
N SER A 80 4.08 -7.99 -7.42
CA SER A 80 4.85 -6.79 -7.77
C SER A 80 6.36 -7.04 -7.75
N PRO A 81 7.01 -7.23 -8.91
CA PRO A 81 8.45 -7.50 -8.97
C PRO A 81 9.31 -6.38 -8.39
N ASP A 82 8.84 -5.14 -8.41
CA ASP A 82 9.52 -3.97 -7.82
C ASP A 82 9.70 -4.10 -6.31
N GLN A 83 8.91 -4.96 -5.67
CA GLN A 83 8.95 -5.22 -4.23
C GLN A 83 9.87 -6.38 -3.85
N LYS A 84 10.53 -7.04 -4.81
CA LYS A 84 11.48 -8.15 -4.56
C LYS A 84 12.59 -7.81 -3.58
N ARG A 85 12.94 -6.53 -3.45
CA ARG A 85 13.96 -6.09 -2.49
C ARG A 85 13.51 -6.26 -1.03
N ILE A 86 12.22 -6.12 -0.78
CA ILE A 86 11.63 -6.02 0.56
C ILE A 86 10.61 -7.12 0.88
N SER A 87 10.14 -7.87 -0.11
CA SER A 87 9.34 -9.10 0.05
C SER A 87 10.22 -10.30 -0.35
N LYS A 88 10.45 -11.20 0.61
CA LYS A 88 11.33 -12.37 0.47
C LYS A 88 10.60 -13.62 0.95
N GLY A 89 10.74 -14.70 0.17
CA GLY A 89 10.09 -15.97 0.46
C GLY A 89 8.58 -15.79 0.65
N ASP A 90 8.00 -16.57 1.55
CA ASP A 90 6.56 -16.59 1.77
C ASP A 90 6.11 -15.71 2.96
N ASN A 91 6.93 -14.72 3.34
CA ASN A 91 6.76 -13.99 4.61
C ASN A 91 5.83 -12.78 4.54
N TRP A 92 5.55 -12.31 3.33
CA TRP A 92 4.64 -11.19 3.10
C TRP A 92 3.69 -11.53 1.95
N LYS A 93 2.44 -11.84 2.30
CA LYS A 93 1.35 -12.19 1.38
C LYS A 93 0.40 -11.04 1.18
N THR A 94 -0.19 -10.98 -0.01
CA THR A 94 -1.14 -9.94 -0.39
C THR A 94 -2.34 -10.49 -1.13
N PHE A 95 -3.54 -10.04 -0.76
CA PHE A 95 -4.77 -10.32 -1.50
C PHE A 95 -5.35 -9.01 -2.04
N GLY A 96 -5.16 -8.75 -3.34
CA GLY A 96 -5.46 -7.44 -3.94
C GLY A 96 -6.90 -7.32 -4.43
N PHE A 97 -7.62 -6.29 -3.96
CA PHE A 97 -8.95 -5.93 -4.44
C PHE A 97 -8.90 -4.92 -5.57
N TYR A 98 -8.02 -3.92 -5.43
CA TYR A 98 -7.81 -2.87 -6.42
C TYR A 98 -6.33 -2.57 -6.56
N VAL A 99 -5.89 -2.38 -7.79
CA VAL A 99 -4.51 -1.96 -8.11
C VAL A 99 -4.59 -0.69 -8.94
N TYR A 100 -4.26 0.46 -8.34
CA TYR A 100 -4.30 1.77 -8.99
C TYR A 100 -5.61 2.07 -9.75
N GLY A 101 -6.75 1.79 -9.13
CA GLY A 101 -8.10 2.04 -9.66
C GLY A 101 -8.62 0.94 -10.57
N LYS A 102 -7.87 -0.15 -10.77
CA LYS A 102 -8.32 -1.34 -11.47
C LYS A 102 -8.80 -2.37 -10.47
N ARG A 103 -10.09 -2.69 -10.51
CA ARG A 103 -10.74 -3.72 -9.69
C ARG A 103 -10.27 -5.11 -10.12
N VAL A 104 -10.11 -5.99 -9.15
CA VAL A 104 -9.82 -7.42 -9.34
C VAL A 104 -11.12 -8.16 -9.02
N ASP A 105 -11.95 -8.37 -10.05
CA ASP A 105 -13.34 -8.83 -9.86
C ASP A 105 -13.44 -10.16 -9.12
N HIS A 106 -12.53 -11.09 -9.44
CA HIS A 106 -12.46 -12.39 -8.77
C HIS A 106 -12.27 -12.24 -7.25
N ASN A 107 -11.27 -11.48 -6.81
CA ASN A 107 -11.00 -11.26 -5.38
C ASN A 107 -12.14 -10.49 -4.69
N CYS A 108 -12.76 -9.55 -5.39
CA CYS A 108 -13.91 -8.82 -4.86
C CYS A 108 -15.16 -9.71 -4.74
N ALA A 109 -15.29 -10.75 -5.56
CA ALA A 109 -16.37 -11.73 -5.45
C ALA A 109 -16.17 -12.70 -4.27
N LEU A 110 -14.91 -13.00 -3.91
CA LEU A 110 -14.57 -13.79 -2.73
C LEU A 110 -14.76 -13.03 -1.41
N CYS A 111 -14.57 -11.71 -1.41
CA CYS A 111 -14.79 -10.86 -0.23
C CYS A 111 -15.81 -9.74 -0.53
N PRO A 112 -17.09 -10.07 -0.75
CA PRO A 112 -18.11 -9.11 -1.17
C PRO A 112 -18.38 -7.99 -0.15
N ARG A 113 -18.26 -8.25 1.15
CA ARG A 113 -18.45 -7.23 2.20
C ARG A 113 -17.30 -6.22 2.18
N THR A 114 -16.07 -6.70 2.07
CA THR A 114 -14.89 -5.85 1.91
C THR A 114 -14.99 -5.01 0.65
N ALA A 115 -15.34 -5.62 -0.49
CA ALA A 115 -15.51 -4.90 -1.75
C ALA A 115 -16.58 -3.80 -1.64
N ALA A 116 -17.73 -4.09 -1.03
CA ALA A 116 -18.82 -3.12 -0.86
C ALA A 116 -18.40 -1.90 -0.01
N VAL A 117 -17.59 -2.11 1.03
CA VAL A 117 -17.04 -1.00 1.84
C VAL A 117 -16.02 -0.19 1.03
N LEU A 118 -15.11 -0.87 0.33
CA LEU A 118 -14.08 -0.23 -0.50
C LEU A 118 -14.67 0.62 -1.64
N ASP A 119 -15.75 0.16 -2.27
CA ASP A 119 -16.47 0.90 -3.32
C ASP A 119 -17.03 2.24 -2.85
N THR A 120 -17.16 2.44 -1.53
CA THR A 120 -17.67 3.69 -0.95
C THR A 120 -16.58 4.70 -0.64
N LEU A 121 -15.30 4.31 -0.75
CA LEU A 121 -14.16 5.18 -0.39
C LEU A 121 -13.80 6.14 -1.53
N PRO A 122 -13.92 7.47 -1.31
CA PRO A 122 -13.70 8.44 -2.37
C PRO A 122 -12.22 8.49 -2.79
N GLY A 123 -11.94 8.34 -4.08
CA GLY A 123 -10.56 8.45 -4.58
C GLY A 123 -9.65 7.29 -4.17
N MET A 124 -10.20 6.15 -3.75
CA MET A 124 -9.42 4.93 -3.49
C MET A 124 -8.72 4.48 -4.78
N ARG A 125 -7.42 4.17 -4.64
CA ARG A 125 -6.56 3.72 -5.73
C ARG A 125 -6.20 2.27 -5.58
N SER A 126 -5.70 1.87 -4.43
CA SER A 126 -5.29 0.48 -4.21
C SER A 126 -5.88 0.00 -2.91
N ALA A 127 -6.26 -1.26 -2.86
CA ALA A 127 -6.69 -1.90 -1.62
C ALA A 127 -6.30 -3.38 -1.65
N MET A 128 -5.77 -3.87 -0.54
CA MET A 128 -5.38 -5.27 -0.39
C MET A 128 -5.37 -5.69 1.07
N PHE A 129 -5.59 -6.96 1.35
CA PHE A 129 -5.10 -7.53 2.60
C PHE A 129 -3.58 -7.66 2.52
N SER A 130 -2.90 -7.14 3.53
CA SER A 130 -1.45 -7.21 3.68
C SER A 130 -1.12 -8.03 4.92
N ILE A 131 -0.56 -9.21 4.72
CA ILE A 131 -0.40 -10.25 5.75
C ILE A 131 1.09 -10.51 5.95
N LEU A 132 1.55 -10.30 7.18
CA LEU A 132 2.94 -10.39 7.57
C LEU A 132 3.15 -11.56 8.51
N LYS A 133 4.10 -12.44 8.16
CA LYS A 133 4.48 -13.57 9.00
C LYS A 133 5.21 -13.14 10.28
N PRO A 134 5.23 -14.00 11.31
CA PRO A 134 6.12 -13.90 12.45
C PRO A 134 7.55 -13.58 12.05
N HIS A 135 8.24 -12.82 12.90
CA HIS A 135 9.66 -12.49 12.78
C HIS A 135 10.10 -11.86 11.46
N TYR A 136 9.16 -11.28 10.71
CA TYR A 136 9.47 -10.67 9.43
C TYR A 136 9.66 -9.16 9.53
N HIS A 137 10.70 -8.70 8.83
CA HIS A 137 11.11 -7.31 8.77
C HIS A 137 11.07 -6.81 7.32
N ILE A 138 10.20 -5.84 7.07
CA ILE A 138 10.20 -5.05 5.85
C ILE A 138 11.16 -3.88 6.04
N ALA A 139 12.31 -3.96 5.37
CA ALA A 139 13.37 -2.96 5.45
C ALA A 139 12.91 -1.54 5.09
N PRO A 140 13.63 -0.50 5.55
CA PRO A 140 13.31 0.90 5.25
C PRO A 140 13.14 1.17 3.75
N HIS A 141 12.01 1.78 3.39
CA HIS A 141 11.68 2.14 2.01
C HIS A 141 10.77 3.37 1.94
N LYS A 142 10.53 3.86 0.72
CA LYS A 142 9.67 5.02 0.44
C LYS A 142 8.69 4.67 -0.66
N GLY A 143 7.48 5.18 -0.51
CA GLY A 143 6.45 5.24 -1.53
C GLY A 143 6.91 6.08 -2.72
N PRO A 144 6.36 5.81 -3.91
CA PRO A 144 6.81 6.47 -5.14
C PRO A 144 6.33 7.92 -5.28
N THR A 145 5.31 8.35 -4.53
CA THR A 145 4.65 9.65 -4.73
C THR A 145 3.85 10.10 -3.50
N ARG A 146 3.73 11.41 -3.28
CA ARG A 146 2.83 11.99 -2.27
C ARG A 146 1.38 12.13 -2.79
N ALA A 147 1.09 11.63 -3.99
CA ALA A 147 -0.22 11.75 -4.61
C ALA A 147 -1.30 10.96 -3.85
N VAL A 148 -0.88 9.98 -3.04
CA VAL A 148 -1.76 9.15 -2.21
C VAL A 148 -1.39 9.30 -0.73
N ILE A 149 -2.35 8.99 0.13
CA ILE A 149 -2.17 8.70 1.54
C ILE A 149 -2.41 7.22 1.74
N ARG A 150 -1.65 6.59 2.64
CA ARG A 150 -1.84 5.20 3.01
C ARG A 150 -2.63 5.10 4.30
N ALA A 151 -3.67 4.28 4.27
CA ALA A 151 -4.43 3.88 5.44
C ALA A 151 -4.21 2.39 5.70
N HIS A 152 -3.99 2.01 6.95
CA HIS A 152 -4.05 0.62 7.40
C HIS A 152 -5.16 0.49 8.44
N LEU A 153 -6.18 -0.31 8.15
CA LEU A 153 -7.12 -0.81 9.16
C LEU A 153 -6.53 -2.07 9.79
N GLY A 154 -6.34 -2.08 11.10
CA GLY A 154 -5.94 -3.28 11.84
C GLY A 154 -7.02 -4.36 11.76
N LEU A 155 -6.68 -5.53 11.19
CA LEU A 155 -7.62 -6.65 11.08
C LEU A 155 -7.25 -7.76 12.05
N LYS A 156 -6.01 -8.25 11.97
CA LYS A 156 -5.44 -9.26 12.87
C LYS A 156 -4.15 -8.71 13.45
N VAL A 157 -4.16 -8.42 14.75
CA VAL A 157 -3.01 -7.85 15.45
C VAL A 157 -2.56 -8.83 16.52
N PRO A 158 -1.27 -9.23 16.54
CA PRO A 158 -0.69 -10.04 17.62
C PRO A 158 -1.05 -9.53 19.03
N ALA A 159 -1.21 -10.44 19.98
CA ALA A 159 -1.50 -10.10 21.37
C ALA A 159 -0.39 -9.21 21.96
N ASP A 160 0.87 -9.51 21.62
CA ASP A 160 2.03 -8.66 21.90
C ASP A 160 2.16 -7.53 20.88
N TRP A 161 1.13 -6.67 20.81
CA TRP A 161 1.01 -5.60 19.82
C TRP A 161 2.17 -4.57 19.88
N ARG A 162 2.92 -4.51 20.99
CA ARG A 162 4.08 -3.61 21.14
C ARG A 162 5.29 -4.09 20.33
N ASN A 163 5.41 -5.39 20.11
CA ASN A 163 6.48 -5.98 19.30
C ASN A 163 6.10 -6.13 17.82
N VAL A 164 5.05 -5.44 17.39
CA VAL A 164 4.67 -5.29 15.99
C VAL A 164 4.35 -3.83 15.69
N TRP A 165 5.13 -3.24 14.79
CA TRP A 165 5.11 -1.80 14.59
C TRP A 165 5.46 -1.40 13.17
N ILE A 166 5.05 -0.19 12.81
CA ILE A 166 5.53 0.55 11.64
C ILE A 166 6.17 1.84 12.12
N ARG A 167 7.40 2.10 11.67
CA ARG A 167 8.04 3.41 11.83
C ARG A 167 7.78 4.19 10.55
N VAL A 168 7.32 5.43 10.67
CA VAL A 168 7.17 6.38 9.56
C VAL A 168 7.93 7.63 9.93
N ASP A 169 9.03 7.88 9.23
CA ASP A 169 10.04 8.87 9.58
C ASP A 169 10.58 8.64 11.01
N ASP A 170 10.31 9.55 11.93
CA ASP A 170 10.69 9.53 13.35
C ASP A 170 9.60 8.96 14.28
N GLN A 171 8.43 8.57 13.75
CA GLN A 171 7.28 8.15 14.55
C GLN A 171 7.06 6.64 14.49
N ILE A 172 6.90 6.00 15.64
CA ILE A 172 6.54 4.58 15.76
C ILE A 172 5.03 4.47 16.00
N LEU A 173 4.35 3.70 15.15
CA LEU A 173 2.94 3.41 15.24
C LEU A 173 2.70 1.92 15.47
N HIS A 174 1.63 1.63 16.21
CA HIS A 174 1.13 0.28 16.42
C HIS A 174 -0.27 0.16 15.83
N TRP A 175 -0.64 -1.06 15.46
CA TRP A 175 -2.00 -1.38 15.02
C TRP A 175 -2.86 -1.79 16.20
N HIS A 176 -4.15 -1.47 16.11
CA HIS A 176 -5.19 -2.05 16.95
C HIS A 176 -6.29 -2.59 16.03
N GLU A 177 -6.87 -3.72 16.40
CA GLU A 177 -7.98 -4.29 15.63
C GLU A 177 -9.15 -3.31 15.55
N GLY A 178 -9.69 -3.14 14.35
CA GLY A 178 -10.79 -2.21 14.08
C GLY A 178 -10.39 -0.74 14.05
N LYS A 179 -9.10 -0.40 14.15
CA LYS A 179 -8.61 0.98 14.09
C LYS A 179 -7.79 1.28 12.86
N VAL A 180 -8.02 2.47 12.31
CA VAL A 180 -7.27 2.99 11.17
C VAL A 180 -6.07 3.81 11.65
N ILE A 181 -4.91 3.56 11.04
CA ILE A 181 -3.80 4.50 11.04
C ILE A 181 -3.62 5.07 9.64
N LEU A 182 -3.39 6.37 9.53
CA LEU A 182 -3.17 7.09 8.29
C LEU A 182 -1.76 7.70 8.29
N PHE A 183 -1.00 7.46 7.23
CA PHE A 183 0.37 7.94 7.12
C PHE A 183 0.76 8.23 5.68
N ASP A 184 1.76 9.08 5.53
CA ASP A 184 2.34 9.43 4.25
C ASP A 184 3.52 8.51 3.94
N ASP A 185 3.27 7.51 3.10
CA ASP A 185 4.27 6.50 2.74
C ASP A 185 5.43 7.06 1.91
N SER A 186 5.40 8.32 1.46
CA SER A 186 6.55 8.96 0.82
C SER A 186 7.68 9.27 1.81
N TYR A 187 7.38 9.31 3.10
CA TYR A 187 8.39 9.27 4.15
C TYR A 187 9.03 7.90 4.22
N GLU A 188 10.27 7.84 4.72
CA GLU A 188 10.89 6.53 4.93
C GLU A 188 10.10 5.77 5.98
N HIS A 189 9.76 4.53 5.67
CA HIS A 189 9.03 3.68 6.60
C HIS A 189 9.56 2.26 6.58
N GLU A 190 9.39 1.60 7.73
CA GLU A 190 9.94 0.29 8.07
C GLU A 190 8.90 -0.44 8.91
N VAL A 191 8.75 -1.75 8.71
CA VAL A 191 7.77 -2.55 9.44
C VAL A 191 8.43 -3.76 10.05
N ARG A 192 8.17 -4.01 11.33
CA ARG A 192 8.57 -5.25 12.00
C ARG A 192 7.37 -5.96 12.60
N ASN A 193 7.41 -7.27 12.50
CA ASN A 193 6.61 -8.17 13.31
C ASN A 193 7.58 -9.08 14.06
N ASP A 194 7.94 -8.73 15.28
CA ASP A 194 8.86 -9.49 16.14
C ASP A 194 8.10 -10.47 17.05
N THR A 195 6.84 -10.77 16.71
CA THR A 195 5.97 -11.69 17.45
C THR A 195 5.89 -13.06 16.76
N ASP A 196 5.31 -14.05 17.46
CA ASP A 196 5.02 -15.38 16.94
C ASP A 196 3.68 -15.48 16.17
N GLU A 197 2.96 -14.37 16.02
CA GLU A 197 1.63 -14.34 15.39
C GLU A 197 1.66 -13.61 14.04
N LEU A 198 0.70 -13.95 13.17
CA LEU A 198 0.48 -13.22 11.92
C LEU A 198 -0.07 -11.82 12.23
N ARG A 199 0.40 -10.81 11.49
CA ARG A 199 -0.22 -9.48 11.46
C ARG A 199 -0.88 -9.23 10.11
N ALA A 200 -2.17 -8.94 10.11
CA ALA A 200 -2.91 -8.59 8.91
C ALA A 200 -3.60 -7.22 9.04
N VAL A 201 -3.50 -6.44 7.97
CA VAL A 201 -4.19 -5.14 7.83
C VAL A 201 -4.92 -5.09 6.49
N LEU A 202 -6.01 -4.33 6.43
CA LEU A 202 -6.51 -3.84 5.15
C LEU A 202 -5.69 -2.58 4.81
N PHE A 203 -4.82 -2.73 3.82
CA PHE A 203 -4.02 -1.67 3.24
C PHE A 203 -4.87 -0.95 2.21
N ILE A 204 -4.88 0.38 2.25
CA ILE A 204 -5.61 1.22 1.30
C ILE A 204 -4.73 2.41 0.92
N ASP A 205 -4.52 2.63 -0.38
CA ASP A 205 -4.01 3.91 -0.89
C ASP A 205 -5.19 4.74 -1.40
N ILE A 206 -5.34 5.95 -0.89
CA ILE A 206 -6.39 6.91 -1.27
C ILE A 206 -5.76 8.18 -1.80
N ASP A 207 -6.42 8.87 -2.75
CA ASP A 207 -5.94 10.17 -3.22
C ASP A 207 -5.71 11.13 -2.05
N ARG A 208 -4.53 11.75 -1.99
CA ARG A 208 -4.28 12.85 -1.07
C ARG A 208 -5.23 14.00 -1.42
N PRO A 209 -5.95 14.60 -0.45
CA PRO A 209 -6.72 15.81 -0.70
C PRO A 209 -5.80 16.96 -1.16
N MET A 210 -6.10 17.52 -2.34
CA MET A 210 -5.34 18.59 -2.98
C MET A 210 -6.26 19.77 -3.34
N ASP A 211 -5.66 20.94 -3.57
CA ASP A 211 -6.34 22.00 -4.32
C ASP A 211 -6.55 21.62 -5.80
N ARG A 212 -7.28 22.46 -6.55
CA ARG A 212 -7.65 22.16 -7.95
C ARG A 212 -6.44 21.92 -8.85
N ILE A 213 -5.34 22.66 -8.63
CA ILE A 213 -4.12 22.57 -9.43
C ILE A 213 -3.41 21.24 -9.10
N GLY A 214 -3.26 20.95 -7.80
CA GLY A 214 -2.67 19.70 -7.33
C GLY A 214 -3.48 18.48 -7.76
N THR A 215 -4.83 18.55 -7.73
CA THR A 215 -5.70 17.45 -8.18
C THR A 215 -5.50 17.16 -9.66
N LEU A 216 -5.47 18.19 -10.53
CA LEU A 216 -5.28 17.99 -11.97
C LEU A 216 -3.90 17.37 -12.26
N PHE A 217 -2.87 17.89 -11.59
CA PHE A 217 -1.52 17.36 -11.71
C PHE A 217 -1.41 15.91 -11.23
N ASN A 218 -1.92 15.58 -10.04
CA ASN A 218 -1.89 14.21 -9.51
C ASN A 218 -2.67 13.24 -10.41
N ARG A 219 -3.82 13.65 -10.96
CA ARG A 219 -4.57 12.83 -11.92
C ARG A 219 -3.76 12.51 -13.17
N ALA A 220 -3.03 13.48 -13.71
CA ALA A 220 -2.16 13.26 -14.86
C ALA A 220 -0.99 12.33 -14.52
N LEU A 221 -0.31 12.58 -13.39
CA LEU A 221 0.80 11.76 -12.90
C LEU A 221 0.37 10.30 -12.66
N LEU A 222 -0.72 10.09 -11.94
CA LEU A 222 -1.25 8.76 -11.64
C LEU A 222 -1.69 8.02 -12.90
N ARG A 223 -2.22 8.72 -13.91
CA ARG A 223 -2.55 8.11 -15.21
C ARG A 223 -1.30 7.61 -15.92
N VAL A 224 -0.19 8.35 -15.86
CA VAL A 224 1.10 7.88 -16.40
C VAL A 224 1.59 6.64 -15.64
N ILE A 225 1.51 6.65 -14.31
CA ILE A 225 1.88 5.49 -13.48
C ILE A 225 1.02 4.26 -13.84
N GLN A 226 -0.29 4.42 -13.98
CA GLN A 226 -1.22 3.35 -14.41
C GLN A 226 -0.86 2.74 -15.77
N MET A 227 -0.30 3.53 -16.69
CA MET A 227 0.10 3.05 -18.01
C MET A 227 1.48 2.38 -18.01
N SER A 228 2.25 2.54 -16.93
CA SER A 228 3.60 1.99 -16.82
C SER A 228 3.61 0.50 -16.43
N PRO A 229 4.75 -0.20 -16.62
CA PRO A 229 4.93 -1.57 -16.15
C PRO A 229 4.68 -1.75 -14.65
N TYR A 230 4.93 -0.70 -13.86
CA TYR A 230 4.73 -0.67 -12.40
C TYR A 230 3.32 -1.12 -11.98
N VAL A 231 2.29 -0.79 -12.77
CA VAL A 231 0.89 -1.18 -12.49
C VAL A 231 0.46 -2.36 -13.35
N ARG A 232 0.84 -2.36 -14.64
CA ARG A 232 0.39 -3.40 -15.59
C ARG A 232 0.95 -4.78 -15.26
N GLN A 233 2.18 -4.86 -14.74
CA GLN A 233 2.81 -6.13 -14.42
C GLN A 233 2.16 -6.81 -13.20
N PRO A 234 1.91 -6.10 -12.08
CA PRO A 234 1.08 -6.64 -10.99
C PRO A 234 -0.26 -7.22 -11.41
N LEU A 235 -1.02 -6.49 -12.23
CA LEU A 235 -2.32 -6.98 -12.71
C LEU A 235 -2.19 -8.25 -13.57
N ARG A 236 -1.16 -8.32 -14.43
CA ARG A 236 -0.90 -9.51 -15.24
C ARG A 236 -0.49 -10.72 -14.39
N ASN A 237 0.38 -10.49 -13.42
CA ASN A 237 0.85 -11.53 -12.51
C ASN A 237 -0.29 -12.07 -11.65
N LEU A 238 -1.16 -11.19 -11.14
CA LEU A 238 -2.34 -11.60 -10.39
C LEU A 238 -3.33 -12.39 -11.24
N ALA A 239 -3.60 -11.94 -12.47
CA ALA A 239 -4.43 -12.67 -13.41
C ALA A 239 -3.83 -14.05 -13.77
N GLN A 240 -2.51 -14.15 -13.85
CA GLN A 240 -1.81 -15.42 -14.07
C GLN A 240 -1.93 -16.34 -12.85
N TRP A 241 -1.72 -15.82 -11.65
CA TRP A 241 -1.88 -16.57 -10.40
C TRP A 241 -3.26 -17.22 -10.29
N HIS A 242 -4.34 -16.45 -10.55
CA HIS A 242 -5.70 -16.99 -10.50
C HIS A 242 -5.95 -18.10 -11.53
N ARG A 243 -5.36 -18.01 -12.74
CA ARG A 243 -5.47 -19.08 -13.74
C ARG A 243 -4.77 -20.37 -13.30
N GLU A 244 -3.64 -20.24 -12.61
CA GLU A 244 -2.82 -21.37 -12.17
C GLU A 244 -3.39 -22.04 -10.92
N HIS A 245 -4.06 -21.29 -10.04
CA HIS A 245 -4.48 -21.76 -8.71
C HIS A 245 -6.00 -22.01 -8.57
N ARG A 246 -6.76 -22.02 -9.68
CA ARG A 246 -8.22 -22.37 -9.75
C ARG A 246 -9.02 -22.01 -8.49
N LEU A 247 -9.04 -20.73 -8.15
CA LEU A 247 -10.06 -20.15 -7.29
C LEU A 247 -11.33 -19.88 -8.12
#